data_AF-A0A7C1A9E0-F1
#
_entry.id   AF-A0A7C1A9E0-F1
#
_cell.length_a   1.000
_cell.length_b   1.000
_cell.length_c   1.000
_cell.angle_alpha   90.00
_cell.angle_beta   90.00
_cell.angle_gamma   90.00
#
_symmetry.space_group_name_H-M   'P 1'
#
loop_
_entity.id
_entity.type
_entity.pdbx_description
1 polymer ?
#
loop_
_entity_poly.entity_id
_entity_poly.type
_entity_poly.pdbx_seq_one_letter_code
_entity_poly.pdbx_strand_id
1 'polypeptide(L)' 'MSMDVDVIKEGINSLIRAGYYKDKEKLLDEAFRTMLEVRPALKTEMAIELYKEEKISLSRAAEIAGISTEGLKNILEQR' A
#
# COMPACT_ATOMS: atom_id res chain seq x y z
N MET A 1 4.70 -5.45 22.43
CA MET A 1 3.32 -5.38 22.97
C MET A 1 2.40 -5.26 21.77
N SER A 2 1.54 -6.25 21.53
CA SER A 2 0.45 -6.07 20.56
C SER A 2 -0.46 -5.00 21.14
N MET A 3 -0.67 -3.88 20.45
CA MET A 3 -1.79 -3.01 20.81
C MET A 3 -3.07 -3.83 20.63
N ASP A 4 -3.94 -3.82 21.63
CA ASP A 4 -5.24 -4.49 21.53
C ASP A 4 -6.01 -3.91 20.34
N VAL A 5 -6.69 -4.77 19.58
CA VAL A 5 -7.45 -4.37 18.39
C VAL A 5 -8.45 -3.26 18.72
N ASP A 6 -9.00 -3.28 19.94
CA ASP A 6 -9.94 -2.26 20.42
C ASP A 6 -9.25 -0.92 20.71
N VAL A 7 -8.00 -0.93 21.18
CA VAL A 7 -7.19 0.30 21.36
C VAL A 7 -6.89 0.94 20.00
N ILE A 8 -6.58 0.14 18.97
CA ILE A 8 -6.34 0.67 17.62
C ILE A 8 -7.62 1.29 17.05
N LYS A 9 -8.75 0.60 17.16
CA LYS A 9 -10.05 1.13 16.70
C LYS A 9 -10.41 2.45 17.37
N GLU A 10 -10.22 2.54 18.69
CA GLU A 10 -10.52 3.77 19.41
C GLU A 10 -9.50 4.87 19.12
N GLY A 11 -8.22 4.52 18.91
CA GLY A 11 -7.20 5.45 18.43
C GLY A 11 -7.56 6.10 17.10
N ILE A 12 -8.03 5.31 16.13
CA ILE A 12 -8.53 5.82 14.82
C ILE A 12 -9.66 6.83 15.05
N ASN A 13 -10.67 6.47 15.85
CA ASN A 13 -11.80 7.36 16.13
C ASN A 13 -11.33 8.64 16.83
N SER A 14 -10.38 8.54 17.77
CA SER A 14 -9.83 9.67 18.51
C SER A 14 -9.12 10.66 17.59
N LEU A 15 -8.31 10.20 16.63
CA LEU A 15 -7.62 11.06 15.68
C LEU A 15 -8.59 11.81 14.76
N ILE A 16 -9.68 11.16 14.35
CA ILE A 16 -10.74 11.81 13.55
C ILE A 16 -11.47 12.86 14.38
N ARG A 17 -11.88 12.54 15.61
CA ARG A 17 -12.55 13.52 16.51
C ARG A 17 -11.66 14.72 16.83
N ALA A 18 -10.35 14.51 16.92
CA ALA A 18 -9.38 15.58 17.13
C ALA A 18 -9.08 16.40 15.86
N GLY A 19 -9.65 16.03 14.70
CA GLY A 19 -9.55 16.78 13.45
C GLY A 19 -8.29 16.53 12.64
N TYR A 20 -7.44 15.57 13.02
CA TYR A 20 -6.24 15.21 12.23
C TYR A 20 -6.61 14.58 10.88
N TYR A 21 -7.75 13.87 10.83
CA TYR A 21 -8.26 13.24 9.62
C TYR A 21 -9.74 13.54 9.46
N LYS A 22 -10.16 13.76 8.21
CA LYS A 22 -11.57 14.01 7.85
C LYS A 22 -12.46 12.83 8.23
N ASP A 23 -11.99 11.62 7.95
CA ASP A 23 -12.73 10.38 8.09
C ASP A 23 -11.76 9.18 8.12
N LYS A 24 -12.31 7.97 8.30
CA LYS A 24 -11.55 6.72 8.34
C LYS A 24 -10.90 6.39 7.00
N GLU A 25 -11.51 6.80 5.89
CA GLU A 25 -11.02 6.51 4.55
C GLU A 25 -9.73 7.29 4.28
N LYS A 26 -9.69 8.58 4.61
CA LYS A 26 -8.48 9.42 4.49
C LYS A 26 -7.34 8.91 5.38
N LEU A 27 -7.67 8.49 6.60
CA LEU A 27 -6.69 7.90 7.49
C LEU A 27 -6.13 6.58 6.92
N LEU A 28 -7.00 5.71 6.39
CA LEU A 28 -6.60 4.46 5.78
C LEU A 28 -5.73 4.68 4.54
N ASP A 29 -6.10 5.62 3.66
CA ASP A 29 -5.33 6.02 2.49
C ASP A 29 -3.89 6.39 2.88
N GLU A 30 -3.74 7.24 3.90
CA GLU A 30 -2.44 7.72 4.38
C GLU A 30 -1.64 6.61 5.06
N ALA A 31 -2.30 5.82 5.93
CA ALA A 31 -1.67 4.68 6.60
C ALA A 31 -1.16 3.64 5.59
N PHE A 32 -1.96 3.35 4.56
CA PHE A 32 -1.58 2.39 3.51
C PHE A 32 -0.42 2.92 2.67
N ARG A 33 -0.45 4.19 2.24
CA ARG A 33 0.68 4.82 1.54
C ARG A 33 1.96 4.77 2.37
N THR A 34 1.88 5.18 3.63
CA THR A 34 2.99 5.15 4.58
C THR A 34 3.53 3.73 4.74
N MET A 35 2.64 2.72 4.85
CA MET A 35 3.04 1.31 4.92
C MET A 35 3.81 0.87 3.67
N LEU A 36 3.37 1.24 2.47
CA LEU A 36 4.04 0.88 1.22
C LEU A 36 5.41 1.55 1.07
N GLU A 37 5.59 2.74 1.63
CA GLU A 37 6.89 3.43 1.67
C GLU A 37 7.88 2.70 2.59
N VAL A 38 7.44 2.25 3.77
CA VAL A 38 8.31 1.52 4.71
C VAL A 38 8.47 0.04 4.36
N ARG A 39 7.61 -0.52 3.50
CA ARG A 39 7.68 -1.91 3.01
C ARG A 39 7.67 -1.96 1.47
N PRO A 40 8.78 -1.60 0.81
CA PRO A 40 8.87 -1.61 -0.66
C PRO A 40 8.52 -2.96 -1.28
N ALA A 41 8.83 -4.08 -0.62
CA ALA A 41 8.44 -5.41 -1.10
C ALA A 41 6.92 -5.57 -1.27
N LEU A 42 6.11 -5.05 -0.34
CA LEU A 42 4.64 -5.06 -0.47
C LEU A 42 4.17 -4.11 -1.58
N LYS A 43 4.88 -3.00 -1.80
CA LYS A 43 4.59 -2.08 -2.90
C LYS A 43 4.82 -2.74 -4.25
N THR A 44 5.92 -3.49 -4.40
CA THR A 44 6.20 -4.30 -5.60
C THR A 44 5.15 -5.39 -5.78
N GLU A 45 4.78 -6.11 -4.72
CA GLU A 45 3.75 -7.15 -4.80
C GLU A 45 2.41 -6.59 -5.26
N MET A 46 1.97 -5.48 -4.65
CA MET A 46 0.74 -4.79 -5.04
C MET A 46 0.75 -4.40 -6.52
N ALA A 47 1.88 -3.87 -7.02
CA ALA A 47 2.01 -3.50 -8.42
C ALA A 47 1.90 -4.71 -9.36
N ILE A 48 2.48 -5.85 -8.97
CA ILE A 48 2.42 -7.11 -9.71
C ILE A 48 0.98 -7.64 -9.76
N GLU A 49 0.29 -7.69 -8.63
CA GLU A 49 -1.09 -8.20 -8.57
C GLU A 49 -2.05 -7.32 -9.38
N LEU A 50 -1.93 -5.99 -9.28
CA LEU A 50 -2.71 -5.07 -10.10
C LEU A 50 -2.45 -5.24 -11.61
N TYR A 51 -1.21 -5.58 -12.00
CA TYR A 51 -0.89 -5.88 -13.39
C TYR A 51 -1.50 -7.21 -13.85
N LYS A 52 -1.40 -8.27 -13.04
CA LYS A 52 -1.99 -9.59 -13.34
C LYS A 52 -3.51 -9.54 -13.47
N GLU A 53 -4.16 -8.69 -12.67
CA GLU A 53 -5.60 -8.42 -12.75
C GLU A 53 -5.99 -7.46 -13.90
N GLU A 54 -5.04 -7.10 -14.76
CA GLU A 54 -5.21 -6.18 -15.89
C GLU A 54 -5.75 -4.79 -15.49
N LYS A 55 -5.57 -4.38 -14.23
CA LYS A 55 -6.00 -3.07 -13.73
C LYS A 55 -5.06 -1.95 -14.16
N ILE A 56 -3.79 -2.29 -14.38
CA ILE A 56 -2.74 -1.35 -14.79
C ILE A 56 -1.83 -2.00 -15.84
N SER A 57 -1.13 -1.17 -16.61
CA SER A 57 -0.11 -1.66 -17.55
C SER A 57 1.15 -2.15 -16.85
N LEU A 58 1.96 -2.96 -17.56
CA LEU A 58 3.28 -3.39 -17.09
C LEU A 58 4.19 -2.19 -16.75
N SER A 59 4.17 -1.15 -17.58
CA SER A 59 4.95 0.08 -17.36
C SER A 59 4.52 0.80 -16.08
N ARG A 60 3.20 0.85 -15.81
CA ARG A 60 2.67 1.47 -14.59
C ARG A 60 3.01 0.66 -13.35
N ALA A 61 2.97 -0.67 -13.45
CA ALA A 61 3.41 -1.54 -12.36
C ALA A 61 4.90 -1.34 -12.04
N ALA A 62 5.75 -1.23 -13.07
CA ALA A 62 7.19 -1.00 -12.89
C ALA A 62 7.46 0.36 -12.23
N GLU A 63 6.77 1.41 -12.65
CA GLU A 63 6.81 2.74 -12.03
C GLU A 63 6.43 2.70 -10.55
N ILE A 64 5.32 2.05 -10.20
CA ILE A 64 4.87 1.92 -8.81
C ILE A 64 5.90 1.15 -7.98
N ALA A 65 6.42 0.05 -8.51
CA ALA A 65 7.43 -0.78 -7.87
C ALA A 65 8.80 -0.09 -7.76
N GLY A 66 9.03 1.03 -8.46
CA GLY A 66 10.31 1.75 -8.45
C GLY A 66 11.43 1.00 -9.18
N ILE A 67 11.09 0.18 -10.17
CA ILE A 67 12.03 -0.63 -10.95
C ILE A 67 11.83 -0.41 -12.46
N SER A 68 12.77 -0.88 -13.27
CA SER A 68 12.60 -0.86 -14.72
C SER A 68 11.54 -1.87 -15.16
N THR A 69 10.89 -1.62 -16.31
CA THR A 69 9.97 -2.57 -16.94
C THR A 69 10.63 -3.94 -17.14
N GLU A 70 11.92 -3.97 -17.50
CA GLU A 70 12.67 -5.21 -17.66
C GLU A 70 12.91 -5.93 -16.32
N GLY A 71 13.22 -5.19 -15.26
CA GLY A 71 13.31 -5.74 -13.91
C GLY A 71 11.99 -6.36 -13.46
N LEU A 72 10.86 -5.74 -13.81
CA LEU A 72 9.54 -6.29 -13.51
C LEU A 72 9.26 -7.58 -14.30
N LYS A 73 9.61 -7.65 -15.58
CA LYS A 73 9.49 -8.89 -16.38
C LYS A 73 10.30 -10.03 -15.76
N ASN A 74 11.54 -9.78 -15.35
CA ASN A 74 12.37 -10.79 -14.71
C ASN A 74 11.74 -11.32 -13.41
N ILE A 75 11.09 -10.47 -12.62
CA ILE A 75 10.35 -10.91 -11.42
C ILE A 75 9.15 -11.78 -11.81
N LEU A 76 8.43 -11.40 -12.88
CA LEU A 76 7.26 -12.15 -13.35
C LEU A 76 7.65 -13.53 -13.90
N GLU A 77 8.78 -13.64 -14.59
CA GLU A 77 9.30 -14.92 -15.12
C GLU A 77 9.74 -15.91 -14.02
N GLN A 78 10.04 -15.41 -12.82
CA GLN A 78 10.46 -16.22 -11.67
C GLN A 78 9.30 -16.72 -10.80
N ARG A 79 8.05 -16.39 -11.16
CA ARG A 79 6.83 -16.77 -10.43
C ARG A 79 6.04 -17.84 -11.15
#